data_AF-A0A928PV05-F1
#
_entry.id   AF-A0A928PV05-F1
#
_cell.length_a   1.000
_cell.length_b   1.000
_cell.length_c   1.000
_cell.angle_alpha   90.00
_cell.angle_beta   90.00
_cell.angle_gamma   90.00
#
_symmetry.space_group_name_H-M   'P 1'
#
loop_
_entity.id
_entity.type
_entity.pdbx_description
1 polymer ?
#
loop_
_entity_poly.entity_id
_entity_poly.type
_entity_poly.pdbx_seq_one_letter_code
_entity_poly.pdbx_strand_id
1 'polypeptide(L)' 'MKCPYCQKEMEEGYIPFNSPFILKWVSLIDKRKIRISDKLKLSEVAKIKNIHYCKDCNVFIKKI' A
#
# COMPACT_ATOMS: atom_id res chain seq x y z
N MET A 1 9.65 -4.09 8.09
CA MET A 1 10.89 -4.35 7.30
C MET A 1 11.86 -3.19 7.50
N LYS A 2 13.18 -3.41 7.47
CA LYS A 2 14.15 -2.30 7.46
C LYS A 2 14.49 -1.88 6.03
N CYS A 3 14.64 -0.58 5.81
CA CYS A 3 15.05 -0.02 4.52
C CYS A 3 16.51 -0.41 4.22
N PRO A 4 16.83 -0.94 3.02
CA PRO A 4 18.20 -1.30 2.68
C PRO A 4 19.14 -0.09 2.55
N TYR A 5 18.60 1.12 2.37
CA TYR A 5 19.38 2.34 2.18
C TYR A 5 19.69 3.07 3.51
N CYS A 6 18.70 3.20 4.39
CA CYS A 6 18.85 3.97 5.64
C CYS A 6 18.67 3.13 6.92
N GLN A 7 18.42 1.82 6.80
CA GLN A 7 18.21 0.87 7.90
C GLN A 7 17.05 1.18 8.86
N LYS A 8 16.29 2.26 8.62
CA LYS A 8 15.09 2.63 9.37
C LYS A 8 13.91 1.71 9.04
N GLU A 9 12.92 1.70 9.93
CA GLU A 9 11.70 0.93 9.72
C GLU A 9 10.88 1.46 8.53
N MET A 10 10.35 0.54 7.75
CA MET A 10 9.47 0.80 6.62
C MET A 10 8.03 0.48 7.00
N GLU A 11 7.11 1.28 6.48
CA GLU A 11 5.67 1.08 6.65
C GLU A 11 5.12 0.12 5.60
N GLU A 12 4.34 -0.86 6.05
CA GLU A 12 3.65 -1.77 5.14
C GLU A 12 2.36 -1.13 4.63
N GLY A 13 2.10 -1.31 3.33
CA GLY A 13 0.96 -0.74 2.65
C GLY A 13 0.60 -1.51 1.40
N TYR A 14 -0.39 -0.98 0.68
CA TYR A 14 -0.82 -1.48 -0.62
C TYR A 14 -1.12 -0.32 -1.56
N ILE A 15 -1.06 -0.57 -2.87
CA ILE A 15 -1.56 0.36 -3.88
C ILE A 15 -2.86 -0.23 -4.45
N PRO A 16 -4.01 0.47 -4.30
CA PRO A 16 -5.26 0.07 -4.93
C PRO A 16 -5.21 0.43 -6.41
N PHE A 17 -5.52 -0.54 -7.27
CA PHE A 17 -5.70 -0.30 -8.71
C PHE A 17 -7.13 0.20 -8.96
N ASN A 18 -7.43 1.40 -8.46
CA ASN A 18 -8.75 2.03 -8.64
C ASN A 18 -8.79 2.98 -9.84
N SER A 19 -7.64 3.33 -10.43
CA SER A 19 -7.57 4.15 -11.65
C SER A 19 -6.19 3.98 -12.32
N PRO A 20 -6.12 3.82 -13.65
CA PRO A 20 -4.86 3.65 -14.38
C PRO A 20 -3.93 4.87 -14.32
N PHE A 21 -4.39 6.00 -13.79
CA PHE A 21 -3.66 7.27 -13.83
C PHE A 21 -3.09 7.72 -12.46
N ILE A 22 -3.45 7.06 -11.36
CA ILE A 22 -3.03 7.50 -10.02
C ILE A 22 -2.65 6.29 -9.16
N LEU A 23 -1.34 6.11 -8.97
CA LEU A 23 -0.80 5.16 -7.99
C LEU A 23 -0.81 5.83 -6.60
N LYS A 24 -1.85 5.55 -5.81
CA LYS A 24 -1.94 6.04 -4.43
C LYS A 24 -1.52 4.95 -3.45
N TRP A 25 -0.38 5.10 -2.79
CA TRP A 25 -0.01 4.20 -1.70
C TRP A 25 -0.89 4.43 -0.47
N VAL A 26 -1.33 3.34 0.16
CA VAL A 26 -2.16 3.35 1.38
C VAL A 26 -1.46 2.55 2.46
N SER A 27 -1.18 3.21 3.60
CA SER A 27 -0.62 2.57 4.78
C SER A 27 -1.61 1.58 5.40
N LEU A 28 -1.12 0.42 5.85
CA LEU A 28 -1.92 -0.55 6.61
C LEU A 28 -2.10 -0.15 8.08
N ILE A 29 -1.29 0.78 8.60
CA ILE A 29 -1.38 1.25 10.00
C ILE A 29 -2.62 2.11 10.18
N ASP A 30 -3.00 2.87 9.15
CA ASP A 30 -4.15 3.77 9.15
C ASP A 30 -5.44 3.00 8.79
N LYS A 31 -5.81 2.01 9.61
CA LYS A 31 -7.10 1.28 9.51
C LYS A 31 -8.26 2.20 9.90
N ARG A 32 -8.49 3.29 9.17
CA ARG A 32 -9.82 3.91 9.15
C ARG A 32 -10.78 2.86 8.60
N LYS A 33 -11.75 2.46 9.41
CA LYS A 33 -12.80 1.49 9.05
C LYS A 33 -13.50 1.98 7.77
N ILE A 34 -13.05 1.51 6.61
CA ILE A 34 -13.76 1.72 5.36
C ILE A 34 -15.05 0.91 5.51
N ARG A 35 -16.20 1.59 5.66
CA ARG A 35 -17.52 0.96 5.56
C ARG A 35 -17.64 0.45 4.13
N ILE A 36 -17.32 -0.83 3.93
CA ILE A 36 -17.52 -1.50 2.65
C ILE A 36 -19.04 -1.65 2.49
N SER A 37 -19.64 -0.78 1.69
CA SER A 37 -21.02 -0.93 1.24
C SER A 37 -21.14 -2.24 0.45
N ASP A 38 -22.17 -3.04 0.76
CA ASP A 38 -22.50 -4.35 0.15
C ASP A 38 -22.65 -4.36 -1.38
N LYS A 39 -22.43 -3.24 -2.07
CA LYS A 39 -22.42 -3.10 -3.53
C LYS A 39 -21.05 -3.31 -4.19
N LEU A 40 -19.96 -3.43 -3.43
CA LEU A 40 -18.63 -3.80 -3.96
C LEU A 40 -18.51 -5.33 -4.13
N LYS A 41 -19.44 -5.91 -4.87
CA LYS A 41 -19.31 -7.27 -5.41
C LYS A 41 -18.36 -7.20 -6.61
N LEU A 42 -17.26 -7.96 -6.53
CA LEU A 42 -16.54 -8.51 -7.69
C LEU A 42 -15.78 -7.56 -8.62
N SER A 43 -15.13 -6.54 -8.07
CA SER A 43 -13.72 -6.31 -8.44
C SER A 43 -12.96 -6.55 -7.13
N GLU A 44 -12.28 -7.67 -6.91
CA GLU A 44 -10.96 -7.93 -7.51
C GLU A 44 -10.25 -6.67 -7.99
N VAL A 45 -10.34 -5.58 -7.21
CA VAL A 45 -9.43 -4.44 -7.34
C VAL A 45 -8.05 -5.05 -7.20
N ALA A 46 -7.32 -5.17 -8.31
CA ALA A 46 -5.95 -5.60 -8.31
C ALA A 46 -5.23 -4.74 -7.27
N LYS A 47 -4.77 -5.33 -6.17
CA LYS A 47 -4.01 -4.61 -5.16
C LYS A 47 -2.61 -5.15 -5.26
N ILE A 48 -1.65 -4.27 -5.50
CA ILE A 48 -0.25 -4.63 -5.29
C ILE A 48 -0.05 -4.65 -3.78
N LYS A 49 -0.07 -5.86 -3.21
CA LYS A 49 0.13 -6.13 -1.78
C LYS A 49 1.62 -6.18 -1.44
N ASN A 50 1.95 -6.22 -0.15
CA ASN A 50 3.31 -6.37 0.38
C ASN A 50 4.28 -5.26 -0.07
N ILE A 51 3.78 -4.04 -0.22
CA ILE A 51 4.61 -2.87 -0.53
C ILE A 51 5.07 -2.26 0.78
N HIS A 52 6.38 -2.09 0.91
CA HIS A 52 7.00 -1.40 2.03
C HIS A 52 7.47 -0.03 1.56
N TYR A 53 7.09 1.02 2.28
CA TYR A 53 7.48 2.40 2.00
C TYR A 53 8.43 2.92 3.06
N CYS A 54 9.56 3.49 2.64
CA CYS A 54 10.48 4.19 3.54
C CYS A 54 10.26 5.71 3.41
N LYS A 55 9.84 6.35 4.50
CA LYS A 55 9.60 7.80 4.55
C LYS A 55 10.86 8.64 4.37
N ASP A 56 11.99 8.18 4.90
CA ASP A 56 13.26 8.93 4.85
C ASP A 56 13.92 8.89 3.47
N CYS A 57 13.87 7.74 2.80
CA CYS A 57 14.47 7.57 1.48
C CYS A 57 13.48 7.80 0.33
N ASN A 58 12.19 7.96 0.65
CA ASN A 58 11.09 8.07 -0.32
C ASN A 58 11.10 6.93 -1.36
N VAL A 59 11.35 5.69 -0.92
CA VAL A 59 11.43 4.50 -1.78
C VAL A 59 10.34 3.47 -1.45
N PHE A 60 9.84 2.80 -2.49
CA PHE A 60 8.93 1.66 -2.38
C PHE A 60 9.67 0.36 -2.67
N ILE A 61 9.45 -0.67 -1.85
CA ILE A 61 10.00 -2.00 -2.03
C ILE A 61 8.86 -3.00 -2.03
N LYS A 62 8.69 -3.71 -3.14
CA LYS A 62 7.77 -4.84 -3.23
C LYS A 62 8.52 -6.11 -2.85
N LYS A 63 8.03 -6.82 -1.83
CA LYS A 63 8.51 -8.17 -1.54
C LYS A 63 7.79 -9.14 -2.48
N ILE A 64 8.57 -9.82 -3.33
CA ILE A 64 8.09 -10.88 -4.24
C ILE A 64 7.99 -12.18 -3.46
#